data_AF-A0A8J3RE69-F1
#
_entry.id   AF-A0A8J3RE69-F1
#
_cell.length_a   1.000
_cell.length_b   1.000
_cell.length_c   1.000
_cell.angle_alpha   90.00
_cell.angle_beta   90.00
_cell.angle_gamma   90.00
#
_symmetry.space_group_name_H-M   'P 1'
#
loop_
_entity.id
_entity.type
_entity.pdbx_description
1 polymer ?
#
loop_
_entity_poly.entity_id
_entity_poly.type
_entity_poly.pdbx_seq_one_letter_code
_entity_poly.pdbx_strand_id
1 'polypeptide(L)'
;MPKRWKLRMLACATATAAALSGCAEPVVCKPCPGNRVQLTAHQSIVRPDHTYELCDARGVCSEGQVAASGPSGSPTPAAGTGATAGTQLPVAVVNLPGDATGYSRMSVQAVIKDARGRIIGEGEATFPEYPQVESEPCHCYNAFVQVDIYPRS
;
A
#
# COMPACT_ATOMS: atom_id res chain seq x y z
N MET A 1 -39.49 17.98 -70.55
CA MET A 1 -38.94 19.34 -70.78
C MET A 1 -37.59 19.46 -70.09
N PRO A 2 -36.58 20.03 -70.77
CA PRO A 2 -35.19 20.08 -70.33
C PRO A 2 -34.86 21.39 -69.61
N LYS A 3 -33.80 21.42 -68.79
CA LYS A 3 -32.93 22.61 -68.72
C LYS A 3 -31.54 22.23 -68.21
N ARG A 4 -30.62 22.08 -69.15
CA ARG A 4 -29.18 22.25 -68.91
C ARG A 4 -28.93 23.74 -68.79
N TRP A 5 -28.13 24.17 -67.81
CA TRP A 5 -27.24 25.31 -68.02
C TRP A 5 -25.92 25.14 -67.28
N LYS A 6 -24.91 25.84 -67.82
CA LYS A 6 -23.48 25.57 -67.78
C LYS A 6 -22.80 26.29 -66.61
N LEU A 7 -21.82 25.61 -66.03
CA LEU A 7 -20.43 26.03 -65.80
C LEU A 7 -20.21 27.44 -65.20
N ARG A 8 -19.53 27.53 -64.04
CA ARG A 8 -18.16 28.11 -63.93
C ARG A 8 -17.67 28.31 -62.48
N MET A 9 -16.37 28.02 -62.36
CA MET A 9 -15.33 28.61 -61.50
C MET A 9 -15.16 28.18 -60.03
N LEU A 10 -13.94 27.65 -59.83
CA LEU A 10 -13.10 27.63 -58.64
C LEU A 10 -13.32 28.80 -57.66
N ALA A 11 -13.31 28.48 -56.38
CA ALA A 11 -12.50 29.19 -55.40
C ALA A 11 -12.10 28.23 -54.28
N CYS A 12 -10.81 27.88 -54.22
CA CYS A 12 -10.19 27.39 -52.99
C CYS A 12 -10.31 28.49 -51.94
N ALA A 13 -11.07 28.25 -50.87
CA ALA A 13 -10.86 28.93 -49.60
C ALA A 13 -10.34 27.88 -48.63
N THR A 14 -9.01 27.82 -48.53
CA THR A 14 -8.28 27.09 -47.49
C THR A 14 -8.61 27.71 -46.14
N ALA A 15 -9.51 27.10 -45.39
CA ALA A 15 -9.61 27.33 -43.96
C ALA A 15 -8.57 26.43 -43.27
N THR A 16 -7.38 26.98 -43.05
CA THR A 16 -6.35 26.38 -42.20
C THR A 16 -6.89 26.33 -40.77
N ALA A 17 -7.48 25.18 -40.40
CA ALA A 17 -7.73 24.84 -39.01
C ALA A 17 -6.39 24.49 -38.35
N ALA A 18 -5.65 25.51 -37.88
CA ALA A 18 -4.58 25.30 -36.93
C ALA A 18 -5.19 25.08 -35.55
N ALA A 19 -5.80 23.91 -35.35
CA ALA A 19 -5.98 23.39 -34.01
C ALA A 19 -4.58 23.11 -33.46
N LEU A 20 -4.07 24.00 -32.61
CA LEU A 20 -2.97 23.68 -31.70
C LEU A 20 -3.51 22.68 -30.68
N SER A 21 -3.77 21.45 -31.14
CA SER A 21 -3.84 20.28 -30.28
C SER A 21 -2.42 20.06 -29.78
N GLY A 22 -2.09 20.72 -28.66
CA GLY A 22 -0.96 20.29 -27.86
C GLY A 22 -1.18 18.82 -27.56
N CYS A 23 -0.38 17.96 -28.17
CA CYS A 23 -0.30 16.55 -27.83
C CYS A 23 0.26 16.48 -26.41
N ALA A 24 -0.59 16.62 -25.41
CA ALA A 24 -0.25 16.15 -24.07
C ALA A 24 -0.16 14.63 -24.22
N GLU A 25 1.06 14.08 -24.15
CA GLU A 25 1.26 12.65 -24.04
C GLU A 25 0.41 12.15 -22.87
N PRO A 26 -0.36 11.07 -23.03
CA PRO A 26 -1.14 10.52 -21.94
C PRO A 26 -0.16 10.13 -20.83
N VAL A 27 -0.31 10.77 -19.68
CA VAL A 27 0.52 10.49 -18.52
C VAL A 27 0.21 9.06 -18.07
N VAL A 28 1.13 8.13 -18.34
CA VAL A 28 1.01 6.72 -17.91
C VAL A 28 1.61 6.59 -16.51
N CYS A 29 0.76 6.60 -15.49
CA CYS A 29 1.21 6.39 -14.12
C CYS A 29 1.45 4.91 -13.83
N LYS A 30 2.45 4.61 -12.99
CA LYS A 30 2.66 3.25 -12.47
C LYS A 30 1.53 2.90 -11.50
N PRO A 31 1.09 1.62 -11.46
CA PRO A 31 0.10 1.18 -10.48
C PRO A 31 0.65 1.38 -9.06
N CYS A 32 -0.18 1.88 -8.16
CA CYS A 32 0.20 2.07 -6.78
C CYS A 32 0.31 0.72 -6.06
N PRO A 33 1.28 0.54 -5.14
CA PRO A 33 1.46 -0.70 -4.39
C PRO A 33 0.27 -1.04 -3.47
N GLY A 34 -0.65 -0.11 -3.24
CA GLY A 34 -1.82 -0.28 -2.40
C GLY A 34 -1.56 0.04 -0.92
N ASN A 35 -2.65 0.20 -0.19
CA ASN A 35 -2.65 0.38 1.25
C ASN A 35 -2.23 -0.92 1.93
N ARG A 36 -1.38 -0.87 2.94
CA ARG A 36 -0.93 -2.09 3.63
C ARG A 36 -0.43 -1.83 5.05
N VAL A 37 -0.46 -2.91 5.84
CA VAL A 37 0.19 -2.98 7.16
C VAL A 37 1.33 -3.99 7.06
N GLN A 38 2.53 -3.58 7.50
CA GLN A 38 3.64 -4.50 7.68
C GLN A 38 3.67 -4.95 9.13
N LEU A 39 3.59 -6.26 9.35
CA LEU A 39 3.71 -6.85 10.68
C LEU A 39 5.14 -7.32 10.88
N THR A 40 5.72 -6.88 11.98
CA THR A 40 7.00 -7.33 12.52
C THR A 40 6.75 -7.89 13.90
N ALA A 41 7.46 -8.95 14.28
CA ALA A 41 7.33 -9.52 15.60
C ALA A 41 8.67 -9.91 16.20
N HIS A 42 8.75 -9.81 17.52
CA HIS A 42 9.92 -10.24 18.27
C HIS A 42 10.19 -11.72 18.01
N GLN A 43 11.45 -12.06 17.69
CA GLN A 43 11.86 -13.41 17.29
C GLN A 43 11.40 -14.55 18.23
N SER A 44 11.18 -14.27 19.53
CA SER A 44 10.75 -15.28 20.50
C SER A 44 9.32 -15.81 20.27
N ILE A 45 8.48 -15.07 19.52
CA ILE A 45 7.08 -15.40 19.25
C ILE A 45 6.81 -15.71 17.77
N VAL A 46 7.83 -15.74 16.92
CA VAL A 46 7.71 -16.07 15.49
C VAL A 46 7.89 -17.58 15.30
N ARG A 47 6.81 -18.31 15.02
CA ARG A 47 6.84 -19.75 14.74
C ARG A 47 5.88 -20.13 13.62
N PRO A 48 6.16 -21.20 12.84
CA PRO A 48 5.29 -21.64 11.75
C PRO A 48 3.89 -22.11 12.18
N ASP A 49 3.72 -22.51 13.44
CA ASP A 49 2.45 -22.95 14.01
C ASP A 49 1.67 -21.82 14.70
N HIS A 50 2.19 -20.59 14.66
CA HIS A 50 1.53 -19.42 15.19
C HIS A 50 0.77 -18.68 14.09
N THR A 51 -0.32 -18.03 14.51
CA THR A 51 -1.15 -17.20 13.64
C THR A 51 -1.07 -15.74 14.08
N TYR A 52 -1.26 -14.82 13.14
CA TYR A 52 -1.50 -13.42 13.45
C TYR A 52 -2.97 -13.07 13.24
N GLU A 53 -3.45 -12.07 13.97
CA GLU A 53 -4.72 -11.39 13.74
C GLU A 53 -4.43 -9.89 13.76
N LEU A 54 -4.89 -9.18 12.75
CA LEU A 54 -4.80 -7.72 12.61
C LEU A 54 -6.22 -7.16 12.52
N CYS A 55 -6.61 -6.32 13.48
CA CYS A 55 -7.90 -5.65 13.50
C CYS A 55 -7.73 -4.14 13.32
N ASP A 56 -8.59 -3.53 12.52
CA ASP A 56 -8.70 -2.07 12.44
C ASP A 56 -9.63 -1.49 13.52
N ALA A 57 -9.65 -0.17 13.66
CA ALA A 57 -10.52 0.54 14.60
C ALA A 57 -12.03 0.33 14.37
N ARG A 58 -12.43 -0.27 13.24
CA ARG A 58 -13.83 -0.62 12.93
C ARG A 58 -14.18 -2.05 13.34
N GLY A 59 -13.22 -2.79 13.89
CA GLY A 59 -13.38 -4.19 14.28
C GLY A 59 -13.31 -5.17 13.11
N VAL A 60 -12.83 -4.73 11.95
CA VAL A 60 -12.60 -5.64 10.81
C VAL A 60 -11.24 -6.28 10.98
N CYS A 61 -11.22 -7.60 11.13
CA CYS A 61 -10.01 -8.37 11.39
C CYS A 61 -9.59 -9.20 10.17
N SER A 62 -8.27 -9.31 9.97
CA SER A 62 -7.61 -10.19 9.01
C SER A 62 -6.67 -11.13 9.75
N GLU A 63 -6.74 -12.42 9.46
CA GLU A 63 -5.91 -13.44 10.09
C GLU A 63 -5.05 -14.18 9.07
N GLY A 64 -3.92 -14.73 9.53
CA GLY A 64 -3.06 -15.56 8.69
C GLY A 64 -1.99 -16.30 9.48
N GLN A 65 -1.23 -17.14 8.79
CA GLN A 65 -0.06 -17.80 9.37
C GLN A 65 1.08 -16.81 9.51
N VAL A 66 1.82 -16.89 10.62
CA VAL A 66 3.08 -16.16 10.76
C VAL A 66 4.07 -16.75 9.77
N ALA A 67 4.54 -15.95 8.80
CA ALA A 67 5.61 -16.39 7.93
C ALA A 67 6.87 -16.57 8.79
N ALA A 68 7.36 -17.80 8.90
CA ALA A 68 8.68 -18.05 9.44
C ALA A 68 9.70 -17.51 8.42
N SER A 69 10.04 -16.24 8.56
CA SER A 69 11.14 -15.63 7.82
C SER A 69 12.44 -16.28 8.31
N GLY A 70 12.86 -17.37 7.67
CA GLY A 70 14.24 -17.83 7.78
C GLY A 70 15.18 -16.71 7.27
N PRO A 71 16.37 -16.54 7.84
CA PRO A 71 17.30 -15.51 7.39
C PRO A 71 17.85 -15.88 6.01
N SER A 72 17.15 -15.51 4.94
CA SER A 72 17.71 -15.45 3.59
C SER A 72 18.45 -14.12 3.41
N GLY A 73 19.47 -13.90 4.24
CA GLY A 73 20.25 -12.67 4.30
C GLY A 73 21.20 -12.75 5.48
N SER A 74 22.46 -13.11 5.20
CA SER A 74 23.51 -13.36 6.19
C SER A 74 23.60 -12.25 7.25
N PRO A 75 23.53 -12.56 8.56
CA PRO A 75 23.77 -11.56 9.59
C PRO A 75 25.28 -11.29 9.71
N THR A 76 25.70 -10.06 9.42
CA THR A 76 27.03 -9.57 9.83
C THR A 76 27.03 -9.44 11.36
N PRO A 77 27.93 -10.10 12.11
CA PRO A 77 27.99 -9.93 13.56
C PRO A 77 28.71 -8.62 13.89
N ALA A 78 27.98 -7.62 14.36
CA ALA A 78 28.58 -6.51 15.09
C ALA A 78 28.68 -6.90 16.56
N ALA A 79 29.91 -7.19 17.00
CA ALA A 79 30.26 -7.37 18.41
C ALA A 79 30.19 -6.01 19.13
N GLY A 80 29.51 -5.96 20.28
CA GLY A 80 29.52 -4.77 21.13
C GLY A 80 28.37 -4.69 22.13
N THR A 81 28.61 -5.27 23.32
CA THR A 81 28.20 -4.78 24.65
C THR A 81 26.76 -4.29 24.90
N GLY A 82 26.02 -5.04 25.72
CA GLY A 82 24.81 -4.59 26.43
C GLY A 82 23.53 -5.19 25.87
N ALA A 83 22.85 -6.03 26.67
CA ALA A 83 21.54 -6.65 26.45
C ALA A 83 20.90 -6.41 25.06
N THR A 84 20.98 -7.38 24.15
CA THR A 84 20.29 -7.27 22.86
C THR A 84 18.78 -7.33 23.09
N ALA A 85 18.13 -6.16 23.01
CA ALA A 85 16.71 -6.05 22.66
C ALA A 85 16.49 -6.97 21.45
N GLY A 86 15.63 -7.98 21.58
CA GLY A 86 15.60 -9.06 20.60
C GLY A 86 15.15 -8.59 19.22
N THR A 87 15.61 -9.31 18.20
CA THR A 87 15.39 -8.97 16.80
C THR A 87 13.90 -9.01 16.43
N GLN A 88 13.41 -7.95 15.79
CA GLN A 88 12.11 -7.90 15.13
C GLN A 88 12.24 -8.55 13.74
N LEU A 89 11.37 -9.52 13.44
CA LEU A 89 11.35 -10.24 12.16
C LEU A 89 10.06 -9.91 11.41
N PRO A 90 10.09 -9.75 10.07
CA PRO A 90 8.88 -9.60 9.28
C PRO A 90 8.04 -10.88 9.36
N VAL A 91 6.76 -10.75 9.69
CA VAL A 91 5.83 -11.90 9.83
C VAL A 91 4.72 -11.91 8.79
N ALA A 92 4.26 -10.74 8.35
CA ALA A 92 3.24 -10.63 7.30
C ALA A 92 3.20 -9.23 6.68
N VAL A 93 2.62 -9.15 5.48
CA VAL A 93 2.16 -7.90 4.87
C VAL A 93 0.68 -8.06 4.56
N VAL A 94 -0.15 -7.24 5.18
CA VAL A 94 -1.62 -7.28 5.01
C VAL A 94 -2.02 -6.14 4.09
N ASN A 95 -2.63 -6.46 2.95
CA ASN A 95 -3.18 -5.47 2.04
C ASN A 95 -4.53 -4.97 2.54
N LEU A 96 -4.72 -3.66 2.56
CA LEU A 96 -5.94 -3.02 2.99
C LEU A 96 -6.74 -2.52 1.77
N PRO A 97 -8.07 -2.74 1.73
CA PRO A 97 -8.91 -2.27 0.62
C PRO A 97 -9.15 -0.75 0.68
N GLY A 98 -9.74 -0.17 -0.36
CA GLY A 98 -10.19 1.23 -0.34
C GLY A 98 -9.08 2.26 -0.53
N ASP A 99 -9.37 3.52 -0.18
CA ASP A 99 -8.47 4.66 -0.35
C ASP A 99 -7.66 4.98 0.91
N ALA A 100 -6.44 5.49 0.75
CA ALA A 100 -5.53 5.79 1.85
C ALA A 100 -6.09 6.84 2.83
N THR A 101 -6.88 7.80 2.34
CA THR A 101 -7.48 8.85 3.18
C THR A 101 -8.49 8.27 4.18
N GLY A 102 -9.12 7.13 3.84
CA GLY A 102 -9.99 6.40 4.76
C GLY A 102 -9.26 5.79 5.96
N TYR A 103 -7.93 5.72 5.92
CA TYR A 103 -7.07 5.24 7.00
C TYR A 103 -6.39 6.36 7.78
N SER A 104 -6.60 7.63 7.42
CA SER A 104 -5.99 8.78 8.10
C SER A 104 -6.23 8.74 9.60
N ARG A 105 -5.15 8.73 10.40
CA ARG A 105 -5.19 8.67 11.87
C ARG A 105 -5.93 7.46 12.46
N MET A 106 -6.14 6.40 11.67
CA MET A 106 -6.79 5.17 12.14
C MET A 106 -5.77 4.30 12.89
N SER A 107 -6.17 3.72 14.03
CA SER A 107 -5.37 2.69 14.71
C SER A 107 -5.65 1.30 14.16
N VAL A 108 -4.62 0.47 14.18
CA VAL A 108 -4.67 -0.97 13.93
C VAL A 108 -3.97 -1.69 15.07
N GLN A 109 -4.56 -2.80 15.51
CA GLN A 109 -4.01 -3.66 16.55
C GLN A 109 -3.69 -5.02 15.95
N ALA A 110 -2.51 -5.54 16.25
CA ALA A 110 -2.08 -6.87 15.84
C ALA A 110 -1.79 -7.73 17.06
N VAL A 111 -2.17 -9.00 16.98
CA VAL A 111 -1.81 -10.03 17.97
C VAL A 111 -1.21 -11.23 17.27
N ILE A 112 -0.34 -11.94 17.98
CA ILE A 112 0.10 -13.29 17.60
C ILE A 112 -0.51 -14.28 18.59
N LYS A 113 -1.10 -15.35 18.03
CA LYS A 113 -1.73 -16.44 18.76
C LYS A 113 -0.90 -17.73 18.58
N ASP A 114 -0.75 -18.50 19.66
CA ASP A 114 -0.14 -19.83 19.59
C ASP A 114 -1.08 -20.87 18.94
N ALA A 115 -0.61 -22.11 18.77
CA ALA A 115 -1.40 -23.19 18.18
C ALA A 115 -2.68 -23.56 18.97
N ARG A 116 -2.84 -23.05 20.21
CA ARG A 116 -4.04 -23.22 21.04
C ARG A 116 -4.96 -22.00 21.00
N GLY A 117 -4.64 -21.01 20.16
CA GLY A 117 -5.38 -19.75 20.05
C GLY A 117 -5.11 -18.76 21.19
N ARG A 118 -4.08 -18.96 22.01
CA ARG A 118 -3.75 -18.04 23.10
C ARG A 118 -2.90 -16.89 22.57
N ILE A 119 -3.25 -15.66 22.93
CA ILE A 119 -2.46 -14.47 22.59
C ILE A 119 -1.13 -14.52 23.34
N ILE A 120 -0.02 -14.51 22.61
CA ILE A 120 1.35 -14.55 23.13
C ILE A 120 2.15 -13.29 22.79
N GLY A 121 1.61 -12.41 21.95
CA GLY A 121 2.18 -11.11 21.68
C GLY A 121 1.15 -10.14 21.12
N GLU A 122 1.41 -8.85 21.33
CA GLU A 122 0.53 -7.76 20.94
C GLU A 122 1.34 -6.55 20.45
N GLY A 123 0.73 -5.77 19.56
CA GLY A 123 1.28 -4.53 19.03
C GLY A 123 0.16 -3.64 18.49
N GLU A 124 0.39 -2.34 18.46
CA GLU A 124 -0.53 -1.36 17.89
C GLU A 124 0.26 -0.32 17.10
N ALA A 125 -0.35 0.20 16.03
CA ALA A 125 0.14 1.39 15.38
C ALA A 125 -1.02 2.25 14.88
N THR A 126 -0.77 3.55 14.77
CA THR A 126 -1.71 4.51 14.18
C THR A 126 -1.14 4.99 12.85
N PHE A 127 -1.97 4.94 11.81
CA PHE A 127 -1.63 5.55 10.53
C PHE A 127 -1.39 7.06 10.70
N PRO A 128 -0.44 7.65 9.97
CA PRO A 128 -0.26 9.09 9.98
C PRO A 128 -1.50 9.80 9.41
N GLU A 129 -1.53 11.12 9.57
CA GLU A 129 -2.52 11.92 8.88
C GLU A 129 -2.24 11.96 7.38
N TYR A 130 -3.31 11.76 6.63
CA TYR A 130 -3.30 11.75 5.20
C TYR A 130 -4.16 12.92 4.66
N PRO A 131 -3.53 14.05 4.24
CA PRO A 131 -4.25 15.16 3.62
C PRO A 131 -4.84 14.77 2.26
N GLN A 132 -6.06 15.25 1.99
CA GLN A 132 -6.66 15.20 0.65
C GLN A 132 -5.82 16.11 -0.27
N VAL A 133 -5.07 15.52 -1.21
CA VAL A 133 -4.30 16.27 -2.21
C VAL A 133 -5.14 16.38 -3.47
N GLU A 134 -5.56 17.59 -3.80
CA GLU A 134 -6.16 17.88 -5.10
C GLU A 134 -5.06 18.11 -6.13
N SER A 135 -4.99 17.22 -7.12
CA SER A 135 -4.41 17.42 -8.46
C SER A 135 -2.88 17.46 -8.64
N GLU A 136 -2.24 16.28 -8.61
CA GLU A 136 -1.16 15.97 -9.57
C GLU A 136 -1.48 14.65 -10.28
N PRO A 137 -1.21 14.53 -11.59
CA PRO A 137 -1.73 13.42 -12.40
C PRO A 137 -1.14 12.05 -12.03
N CYS A 138 0.01 11.97 -11.33
CA CYS A 138 0.65 10.72 -10.92
C CYS A 138 0.98 10.61 -9.43
N HIS A 139 0.20 11.22 -8.54
CA HIS A 139 0.42 10.97 -7.11
C HIS A 139 -0.15 9.61 -6.69
N CYS A 140 0.73 8.71 -6.23
CA CYS A 140 0.30 7.49 -5.55
C CYS A 140 0.07 7.78 -4.07
N TYR A 141 -1.18 7.69 -3.65
CA TYR A 141 -1.58 7.90 -2.28
C TYR A 141 -1.87 6.55 -1.62
N ASN A 142 -0.92 6.06 -0.80
CA ASN A 142 -1.07 4.77 -0.12
C ASN A 142 -0.89 4.95 1.38
N ALA A 143 -1.77 4.32 2.15
CA ALA A 143 -1.63 4.18 3.57
C ALA A 143 -0.62 3.07 3.87
N PHE A 144 0.37 3.36 4.70
CA PHE A 144 1.36 2.40 5.15
C PHE A 144 1.67 2.62 6.62
N VAL A 145 1.65 1.54 7.40
CA VAL A 145 2.11 1.53 8.78
C VAL A 145 2.79 0.21 9.09
N GLN A 146 3.79 0.24 9.97
CA GLN A 146 4.40 -0.95 10.55
C GLN A 146 3.88 -1.14 11.97
N VAL A 147 3.53 -2.37 12.32
CA VAL A 147 3.17 -2.77 13.68
C VAL A 147 4.25 -3.72 14.20
N ASP A 148 4.97 -3.28 15.23
CA ASP A 148 5.92 -4.12 15.96
C ASP A 148 5.20 -4.86 17.09
N ILE A 149 5.22 -6.19 17.04
CA ILE A 149 4.56 -7.07 18.00
C ILE A 149 5.59 -7.59 19.01
N TYR A 150 5.29 -7.44 20.30
CA TYR A 150 6.15 -7.87 21.40
C TYR A 150 5.50 -8.99 22.22
N PRO A 151 6.30 -9.86 22.88
CA PRO A 151 5.75 -10.92 23.72
C PRO A 151 4.98 -10.32 24.90
N ARG A 152 3.83 -10.92 25.25
CA ARG A 152 3.14 -10.55 26.49
C ARG A 152 3.99 -10.93 27.70
N SER A 153 4.08 -10.00 28.66
CA SER A 153 4.78 -10.18 29.93
C SER A 153 4.04 -11.14 30.87
#